data_AF-P0DSP5-F1
#
_entry.id   AF-P0DSP5-F1
#
_cell.length_a   1.000
_cell.length_b   1.000
_cell.length_c   1.000
_cell.angle_alpha   90.00
_cell.angle_beta   90.00
_cell.angle_gamma   90.00
#
_symmetry.space_group_name_H-M   'P 1'
#
loop_
_entity.id
_entity.type
_entity.pdbx_description
1 polymer ?
#
loop_
_entity_poly.entity_id
_entity_poly.type
_entity_poly.pdbx_seq_one_letter_code
_entity_poly.pdbx_strand_id
1 'polypeptide(L)'
;LNQEKLSSTHFLLFPRAATLTWSDDTRYWSWNPVDFCGYQLEEAQLSRVSWFDCRWTVNTTDLKTNVWYNVFLKVQMGSGASGWNTPLNLELEMPNGSKQASQVVLNDRPRDVWFKLQMGNLMVSDSETCGALRMSLYNHQTNWKMGATLGPLALEA
;
A
#
# COMPACT_ATOMS: atom_id res chain seq x y z
N LEU A 1 -8.16 33.81 -17.14
CA LEU A 1 -7.81 33.33 -15.78
C LEU A 1 -7.72 31.82 -15.87
N ASN A 2 -6.50 31.29 -15.76
CA ASN A 2 -6.21 29.86 -15.84
C ASN A 2 -7.09 29.14 -14.81
N GLN A 3 -7.94 28.23 -15.27
CA GLN A 3 -8.52 27.25 -14.36
C GLN A 3 -7.35 26.41 -13.89
N GLU A 4 -6.87 26.69 -12.68
CA GLU A 4 -5.94 25.81 -12.00
C GLU A 4 -6.59 24.43 -11.98
N LYS A 5 -6.01 23.50 -12.75
CA LYS A 5 -6.37 22.10 -12.78
C LYS A 5 -5.91 21.48 -11.44
N LEU A 6 -6.54 21.90 -10.34
CA LEU A 6 -6.24 21.48 -8.97
C LEU A 6 -6.96 20.17 -8.59
N SER A 7 -7.61 19.48 -9.53
CA SER A 7 -8.34 18.23 -9.23
C SER A 7 -7.45 17.00 -9.40
N SER A 8 -6.24 17.00 -8.84
CA SER A 8 -5.54 15.73 -8.65
C SER A 8 -6.33 14.91 -7.63
N THR A 9 -7.13 13.98 -8.12
CA THR A 9 -7.99 13.15 -7.26
C THR A 9 -7.09 12.10 -6.64
N HIS A 10 -6.83 12.24 -5.34
CA HIS A 10 -6.03 11.30 -4.57
C HIS A 10 -6.95 10.58 -3.60
N PHE A 11 -6.98 9.25 -3.67
CA PHE A 11 -7.58 8.43 -2.61
C PHE A 11 -6.46 7.86 -1.75
N LEU A 12 -6.54 8.08 -0.44
CA LEU A 12 -5.53 7.63 0.51
C LEU A 12 -6.14 6.62 1.47
N LEU A 13 -5.51 5.46 1.59
CA LEU A 13 -5.84 4.41 2.54
C LEU A 13 -4.69 4.26 3.51
N PHE A 14 -4.87 4.73 4.73
CA PHE A 14 -3.88 4.54 5.78
C PHE A 14 -3.85 3.08 6.23
N PRO A 15 -2.75 2.59 6.83
CA PRO A 15 -2.58 1.19 7.23
C PRO A 15 -3.73 0.58 8.05
N ARG A 16 -4.50 1.38 8.80
CA ARG A 16 -5.71 0.90 9.51
C ARG A 16 -6.86 0.48 8.60
N ALA A 17 -6.88 0.92 7.35
CA ALA A 17 -7.82 0.44 6.33
C ALA A 17 -7.38 -0.90 5.69
N ALA A 18 -6.22 -1.42 6.09
CA ALA A 18 -5.67 -2.67 5.59
C ALA A 18 -5.96 -3.84 6.55
N THR A 19 -6.00 -5.05 6.01
CA THR A 19 -5.78 -6.27 6.77
C THR A 19 -4.29 -6.56 6.79
N LEU A 20 -3.67 -6.36 7.95
CA LEU A 20 -2.27 -6.70 8.19
C LEU A 20 -2.19 -7.97 9.04
N THR A 21 -1.55 -9.01 8.53
CA THR A 21 -1.39 -10.25 9.30
C THR A 21 -0.56 -9.97 10.56
N TRP A 22 -0.99 -10.51 11.71
CA TRP A 22 -0.37 -10.35 13.03
C TRP A 22 -0.53 -8.98 13.69
N SER A 23 -1.36 -8.10 13.13
CA SER A 23 -1.46 -6.70 13.59
C SER A 23 -2.30 -6.47 14.85
N ASP A 24 -2.99 -7.51 15.32
CA ASP A 24 -3.65 -7.58 16.61
C ASP A 24 -2.66 -7.75 17.78
N ASP A 25 -1.40 -8.05 17.49
CA ASP A 25 -0.36 -8.31 18.49
C ASP A 25 0.80 -7.31 18.36
N THR A 26 0.99 -6.53 19.44
CA THR A 26 1.98 -5.46 19.52
C THR A 26 3.44 -5.96 19.47
N ARG A 27 3.67 -7.27 19.62
CA ARG A 27 4.99 -7.89 19.40
C ARG A 27 5.42 -7.84 17.94
N TYR A 28 4.48 -7.73 17.01
CA TYR A 28 4.74 -7.82 15.57
C TYR A 28 4.55 -6.49 14.84
N TRP A 29 3.58 -5.68 15.28
CA TRP A 29 3.31 -4.36 14.72
C TRP A 29 3.13 -3.32 15.82
N SER A 30 3.70 -2.14 15.61
CA SER A 30 3.38 -0.93 16.35
C SER A 30 2.68 0.09 15.45
N TRP A 31 1.88 0.94 16.06
CA TRP A 31 1.08 1.95 15.37
C TRP A 31 1.57 3.32 15.81
N ASN A 32 2.08 4.10 14.86
CA ASN A 32 2.69 5.40 15.13
C ASN A 32 1.72 6.50 14.70
N PRO A 33 1.27 7.38 15.61
CA PRO A 33 0.34 8.45 15.27
C PRO A 33 1.01 9.48 14.36
N VAL A 34 0.25 9.95 13.37
CA VAL A 34 0.65 11.01 12.43
C VAL A 34 -0.50 11.99 12.24
N ASP A 35 -0.17 13.28 12.15
CA ASP A 35 -1.13 14.28 11.68
C ASP A 35 -1.09 14.36 10.16
N PHE A 36 -2.25 14.14 9.53
CA PHE A 36 -2.42 14.33 8.10
C PHE A 36 -3.56 15.32 7.87
N CYS A 37 -3.21 16.57 7.56
CA CYS A 37 -4.19 17.64 7.34
C CYS A 37 -5.17 17.82 8.52
N GLY A 38 -4.69 17.70 9.76
CA GLY A 38 -5.53 17.80 10.96
C GLY A 38 -6.26 16.49 11.35
N TYR A 39 -6.17 15.44 10.53
CA TYR A 39 -6.66 14.12 10.88
C TYR A 39 -5.57 13.32 11.59
N GLN A 40 -5.91 12.79 12.77
CA GLN A 40 -5.06 11.88 13.52
C GLN A 40 -5.16 10.48 12.92
N LEU A 41 -4.12 10.07 12.20
CA LEU A 41 -4.02 8.78 11.53
C LEU A 41 -2.84 8.01 12.09
N GLU A 42 -2.62 6.78 11.61
CA GLU A 42 -1.54 5.93 12.10
C GLU A 42 -0.78 5.28 10.95
N GLU A 43 0.55 5.29 11.05
CA GLU A 43 1.45 4.48 10.24
C GLU A 43 1.73 3.14 10.95
N ALA A 44 1.92 2.05 10.19
CA ALA A 44 2.15 0.73 10.76
C ALA A 44 3.63 0.37 10.67
N GLN A 45 4.30 0.22 11.81
CA GLN A 45 5.70 -0.15 11.89
C GLN A 45 5.83 -1.64 12.23
N LEU A 46 6.54 -2.37 11.38
CA LEU A 46 6.79 -3.80 11.54
C LEU A 46 7.94 -4.03 12.53
N SER A 47 7.62 -4.58 13.69
CA SER A 47 8.60 -5.01 14.68
C SER A 47 9.38 -6.22 14.20
N ARG A 48 8.70 -7.32 13.84
CA ARG A 48 9.28 -8.51 13.19
C ARG A 48 8.22 -9.53 12.81
N VAL A 49 8.31 -10.18 11.65
CA VAL A 49 7.48 -11.35 11.29
C VAL A 49 8.26 -12.30 10.38
N SER A 50 7.92 -13.59 10.38
CA SER A 50 8.36 -14.51 9.32
C SER A 50 7.42 -14.44 8.12
N TRP A 51 6.11 -14.56 8.35
CA TRP A 51 5.06 -14.46 7.34
C TRP A 51 4.56 -13.02 7.18
N PHE A 52 4.82 -12.39 6.04
CA PHE A 52 4.41 -11.01 5.75
C PHE A 52 3.27 -10.98 4.72
N ASP A 53 2.11 -10.41 5.08
CA ASP A 53 0.96 -10.31 4.19
C ASP A 53 0.08 -9.11 4.61
N CYS A 54 -0.01 -8.14 3.70
CA CYS A 54 -0.77 -6.91 3.84
C CYS A 54 -1.77 -6.81 2.69
N ARG A 55 -3.04 -6.54 2.98
CA ARG A 55 -4.11 -6.48 1.97
C ARG A 55 -5.00 -5.26 2.18
N TRP A 56 -5.40 -4.64 1.08
CA TRP A 56 -6.36 -3.54 1.04
C TRP A 56 -7.49 -3.93 0.11
N THR A 57 -8.69 -3.46 0.42
CA THR A 57 -9.86 -3.59 -0.47
C THR A 57 -10.58 -2.26 -0.52
N VAL A 58 -10.89 -1.80 -1.73
CA VAL A 58 -11.65 -0.57 -2.00
C VAL A 58 -12.80 -0.91 -2.93
N ASN A 59 -13.95 -0.29 -2.74
CA ASN A 59 -15.00 -0.36 -3.73
C ASN A 59 -14.73 0.66 -4.85
N THR A 60 -14.64 0.22 -6.10
CA THR A 60 -14.37 1.13 -7.22
C THR A 60 -15.48 2.16 -7.46
N THR A 61 -16.66 1.98 -6.84
CA THR A 61 -17.72 3.00 -6.83
C THR A 61 -17.30 4.32 -6.20
N ASP A 62 -16.28 4.30 -5.33
CA ASP A 62 -15.76 5.51 -4.69
C ASP A 62 -14.84 6.30 -5.63
N LEU A 63 -14.37 5.68 -6.71
CA LEU A 63 -13.46 6.28 -7.68
C LEU A 63 -14.21 6.97 -8.81
N LYS A 64 -13.63 8.05 -9.36
CA LYS A 64 -14.16 8.66 -10.57
C LYS A 64 -13.98 7.72 -11.76
N THR A 65 -15.04 7.53 -12.54
CA THR A 65 -15.01 6.74 -13.77
C THR A 65 -14.27 7.46 -14.89
N ASN A 66 -13.75 6.69 -15.86
CA ASN A 66 -13.01 7.15 -17.03
C ASN A 66 -11.78 8.01 -16.70
N VAL A 67 -11.13 7.71 -15.58
CA VAL A 67 -9.87 8.31 -15.13
C VAL A 67 -8.87 7.20 -14.84
N TRP A 68 -7.64 7.37 -15.32
CA TRP A 68 -6.53 6.48 -15.00
C TRP A 68 -5.96 6.83 -13.63
N TYR A 69 -5.86 5.84 -12.76
CA TYR A 69 -5.18 5.96 -11.47
C TYR A 69 -3.89 5.13 -11.48
N ASN A 70 -2.82 5.69 -10.94
CA ASN A 70 -1.65 4.93 -10.54
C ASN A 70 -1.77 4.56 -9.06
N VAL A 71 -1.49 3.29 -8.74
CA VAL A 71 -1.59 2.76 -7.37
C VAL A 71 -0.20 2.65 -6.77
N PHE A 72 0.02 3.33 -5.65
CA PHE A 72 1.28 3.33 -4.93
C PHE A 72 1.10 2.98 -3.46
N LEU A 73 2.06 2.27 -2.88
CA LEU A 73 2.19 2.13 -1.43
C LEU A 73 3.41 2.92 -0.94
N LYS A 74 3.21 3.81 0.03
CA LYS A 74 4.32 4.55 0.66
C LYS A 74 4.98 3.67 1.73
N VAL A 75 6.29 3.48 1.63
CA VAL A 75 7.07 2.63 2.54
C VAL A 75 8.36 3.34 2.95
N GLN A 76 8.81 3.09 4.18
CA GLN A 76 10.14 3.47 4.66
C GLN A 76 10.81 2.25 5.29
N MET A 77 12.12 2.10 5.02
CA MET A 77 12.95 1.08 5.68
C MET A 77 13.75 1.77 6.79
N GLY A 78 13.53 1.43 8.06
CA GLY A 78 14.33 1.98 9.15
C GLY A 78 15.80 1.54 9.07
N SER A 79 16.72 2.29 9.68
CA SER A 79 18.15 1.94 9.78
C SER A 79 18.41 0.49 10.21
N GLY A 80 17.65 -0.03 11.17
CA GLY A 80 17.72 -1.41 11.65
C GLY A 80 16.95 -2.45 10.83
N ALA A 81 16.38 -2.08 9.68
CA ALA A 81 15.59 -2.99 8.87
C ALA A 81 16.44 -4.12 8.28
N SER A 82 15.93 -5.35 8.38
CA SER A 82 16.63 -6.55 7.92
C SER A 82 15.64 -7.62 7.44
N GLY A 83 16.16 -8.60 6.68
CA GLY A 83 15.36 -9.72 6.16
C GLY A 83 14.68 -9.47 4.81
N TRP A 84 14.97 -8.34 4.16
CA TRP A 84 14.25 -7.87 2.95
C TRP A 84 14.94 -8.23 1.63
N ASN A 85 15.84 -9.21 1.64
CA ASN A 85 16.58 -9.69 0.47
C ASN A 85 15.69 -10.54 -0.45
N THR A 86 14.68 -11.19 0.12
CA THR A 86 13.70 -11.94 -0.64
C THR A 86 12.67 -10.99 -1.24
N PRO A 87 12.34 -11.12 -2.54
CA PRO A 87 11.32 -10.29 -3.17
C PRO A 87 9.94 -10.41 -2.49
N LEU A 88 9.24 -9.28 -2.39
CA LEU A 88 7.82 -9.21 -2.08
C LEU A 88 7.02 -9.22 -3.38
N ASN A 89 5.86 -9.87 -3.38
CA ASN A 89 4.89 -9.76 -4.44
C ASN A 89 4.02 -8.52 -4.20
N LEU A 90 3.86 -7.71 -5.24
CA LEU A 90 2.91 -6.60 -5.34
C LEU A 90 1.81 -7.04 -6.30
N GLU A 91 0.55 -7.00 -5.87
CA GLU A 91 -0.57 -7.32 -6.75
C GLU A 91 -1.67 -6.26 -6.68
N LEU A 92 -2.25 -5.99 -7.84
CA LEU A 92 -3.48 -5.23 -8.05
C LEU A 92 -4.47 -6.14 -8.79
N GLU A 93 -5.55 -6.50 -8.14
CA GLU A 93 -6.63 -7.34 -8.69
C GLU A 93 -7.88 -6.48 -8.91
N MET A 94 -8.30 -6.43 -10.16
CA MET A 94 -9.49 -5.70 -10.62
C MET A 94 -10.77 -6.47 -10.28
N PRO A 95 -11.94 -5.79 -10.24
CA PRO A 95 -13.22 -6.47 -9.96
C PRO A 95 -13.58 -7.60 -10.94
N ASN A 96 -13.15 -7.50 -12.21
CA ASN A 96 -13.30 -8.56 -13.21
C ASN A 96 -12.33 -9.75 -13.03
N GLY A 97 -11.50 -9.74 -11.99
CA GLY A 97 -10.53 -10.79 -11.67
C GLY A 97 -9.19 -10.68 -12.41
N SER A 98 -9.04 -9.72 -13.34
CA SER A 98 -7.74 -9.46 -13.97
C SER A 98 -6.73 -8.92 -12.95
N LYS A 99 -5.45 -9.26 -13.14
CA LYS A 99 -4.38 -8.95 -12.18
C LYS A 99 -3.19 -8.29 -12.85
N GLN A 100 -2.63 -7.29 -12.19
CA GLN A 100 -1.27 -6.83 -12.39
C GLN A 100 -0.44 -7.31 -11.22
N ALA A 101 0.66 -8.02 -11.49
CA ALA A 101 1.54 -8.56 -10.48
C ALA A 101 2.99 -8.20 -10.82
N SER A 102 3.76 -7.82 -9.80
CA SER A 102 5.19 -7.57 -9.92
C SER A 102 5.91 -7.98 -8.64
N GLN A 103 7.24 -7.98 -8.68
CA GLN A 103 8.07 -8.29 -7.52
C GLN A 103 9.01 -7.14 -7.20
N VAL A 104 9.27 -6.92 -5.91
CA VAL A 104 10.21 -5.91 -5.45
C VAL A 104 11.08 -6.43 -4.32
N VAL A 105 12.38 -6.16 -4.41
CA VAL A 105 13.34 -6.36 -3.30
C VAL A 105 13.45 -5.04 -2.54
N LEU A 106 13.31 -5.08 -1.21
CA LEU A 106 13.41 -3.87 -0.37
C LEU A 106 14.78 -3.70 0.28
N ASN A 107 15.65 -4.72 0.24
CA ASN A 107 16.97 -4.66 0.87
C ASN A 107 17.83 -3.47 0.40
N ASP A 108 17.78 -3.12 -0.88
CA ASP A 108 18.63 -2.08 -1.46
C ASP A 108 17.96 -0.69 -1.47
N ARG A 109 16.79 -0.57 -0.84
CA ARG A 109 16.08 0.71 -0.71
C ARG A 109 16.79 1.63 0.29
N PRO A 110 16.77 2.96 0.08
CA PRO A 110 17.39 3.88 1.03
C PRO A 110 16.78 3.73 2.42
N ARG A 111 17.63 3.82 3.45
CA ARG A 111 17.23 3.75 4.86
C ARG A 111 16.74 5.11 5.33
N ASP A 112 15.75 5.09 6.22
CA ASP A 112 15.11 6.25 6.84
C ASP A 112 14.56 7.28 5.83
N VAL A 113 14.31 6.84 4.59
CA VAL A 113 13.74 7.64 3.51
C VAL A 113 12.46 6.98 3.02
N TRP A 114 11.41 7.79 2.89
CA TRP A 114 10.15 7.35 2.31
C TRP A 114 10.27 7.19 0.79
N PHE A 115 9.74 6.09 0.25
CA PHE A 115 9.64 5.85 -1.18
C PHE A 115 8.29 5.22 -1.53
N LYS A 116 7.94 5.26 -2.82
CA LYS A 116 6.71 4.66 -3.36
C LYS A 116 7.01 3.30 -3.99
N LEU A 117 6.19 2.30 -3.69
CA LEU A 117 6.10 1.05 -4.43
C LEU A 117 4.93 1.14 -5.39
N GLN A 118 5.19 1.05 -6.70
CA GLN A 118 4.12 1.04 -7.69
C GLN A 118 3.52 -0.36 -7.77
N MET A 119 2.21 -0.47 -7.55
CA MET A 119 1.48 -1.74 -7.56
C MET A 119 0.86 -2.02 -8.93
N GLY A 120 0.51 -0.96 -9.66
CA GLY A 120 -0.12 -1.04 -10.98
C GLY A 120 -0.86 0.25 -11.30
N ASN A 121 -1.70 0.19 -12.33
CA ASN A 121 -2.63 1.25 -12.69
C ASN A 121 -4.02 0.69 -12.99
N LEU A 122 -5.05 1.53 -12.99
CA LEU A 122 -6.40 1.10 -13.32
C LEU A 122 -7.24 2.24 -13.88
N MET A 123 -8.32 1.89 -14.57
CA MET A 123 -9.39 2.79 -14.94
C MET A 123 -10.72 2.09 -14.71
N VAL A 124 -11.68 2.80 -14.12
CA VAL A 124 -13.05 2.31 -13.93
C VAL A 124 -13.90 2.86 -15.08
N SER A 125 -14.38 2.02 -15.99
CA SER A 125 -15.08 2.45 -17.23
C SER A 125 -16.48 1.89 -17.39
N ASP A 126 -16.79 0.78 -16.72
CA ASP A 126 -17.96 -0.05 -17.01
C ASP A 126 -18.37 -0.87 -15.78
N SER A 127 -19.40 -1.71 -15.94
CA SER A 127 -19.86 -2.61 -14.89
C SER A 127 -18.86 -3.72 -14.54
N GLU A 128 -17.96 -4.11 -15.43
CA GLU A 128 -16.96 -5.16 -15.18
C GLU A 128 -15.83 -4.66 -14.28
N THR A 129 -15.53 -3.37 -14.36
CA THR A 129 -14.58 -2.66 -13.50
C THR A 129 -15.24 -2.07 -12.24
N CYS A 130 -16.53 -2.31 -12.04
CA CYS A 130 -17.29 -1.94 -10.85
C CYS A 130 -17.26 -3.05 -9.80
N GLY A 131 -16.85 -2.74 -8.56
CA GLY A 131 -16.82 -3.68 -7.45
C GLY A 131 -15.54 -3.62 -6.63
N ALA A 132 -15.16 -4.74 -6.02
CA ALA A 132 -14.02 -4.79 -5.11
C ALA A 132 -12.67 -4.78 -5.85
N LEU A 133 -11.95 -3.66 -5.75
CA LEU A 133 -10.54 -3.56 -6.08
C LEU A 133 -9.70 -4.09 -4.92
N ARG A 134 -8.79 -5.03 -5.19
CA ARG A 134 -7.92 -5.62 -4.15
C ARG A 134 -6.47 -5.33 -4.43
N MET A 135 -5.74 -4.91 -3.41
CA MET A 135 -4.29 -4.66 -3.50
C MET A 135 -3.61 -5.49 -2.43
N SER A 136 -2.48 -6.11 -2.77
CA SER A 136 -1.72 -6.91 -1.81
C SER A 136 -0.22 -6.69 -1.92
N LEU A 137 0.45 -6.71 -0.76
CA LEU A 137 1.90 -6.76 -0.64
C LEU A 137 2.24 -7.92 0.29
N TYR A 138 2.92 -8.94 -0.21
CA TYR A 138 3.14 -10.15 0.59
C TYR A 138 4.42 -10.90 0.23
N ASN A 139 4.90 -11.66 1.21
CA ASN A 139 5.88 -12.72 1.07
C ASN A 139 5.65 -13.75 2.18
N HIS A 140 5.30 -14.96 1.75
CA HIS A 140 4.92 -16.07 2.63
C HIS A 140 6.08 -17.01 2.99
N GLN A 141 7.32 -16.63 2.66
CA GLN A 141 8.50 -17.41 3.04
C GLN A 141 8.82 -17.19 4.52
N THR A 142 9.51 -18.15 5.12
CA THR A 142 9.76 -18.20 6.57
C THR A 142 10.89 -17.30 7.08
N ASN A 143 11.57 -16.55 6.19
CA ASN A 143 12.62 -15.64 6.59
C ASN A 143 12.04 -14.47 7.40
N TRP A 144 12.66 -14.19 8.56
CA TRP A 144 12.28 -13.07 9.42
C TRP A 144 12.55 -11.74 8.72
N LYS A 145 11.59 -10.83 8.80
CA LYS A 145 11.58 -9.47 8.22
C LYS A 145 11.23 -8.49 9.34
N MET A 146 11.92 -7.35 9.39
CA MET A 146 11.66 -6.34 10.42
C MET A 146 12.05 -4.93 9.96
N GLY A 147 11.52 -3.93 10.67
CA GLY A 147 11.94 -2.53 10.55
C GLY A 147 11.39 -1.79 9.33
N ALA A 148 10.35 -2.30 8.67
CA ALA A 148 9.63 -1.54 7.65
C ALA A 148 8.48 -0.76 8.27
N THR A 149 8.22 0.45 7.78
CA THR A 149 7.04 1.24 8.13
C THR A 149 6.17 1.40 6.90
N LEU A 150 4.90 1.06 7.02
CA LEU A 150 3.87 1.26 6.01
C LEU A 150 3.19 2.61 6.26
N GLY A 151 3.20 3.45 5.23
CA GLY A 151 2.41 4.67 5.16
C GLY A 151 1.12 4.43 4.37
N PRO A 152 0.50 5.50 3.84
CA PRO A 152 -0.71 5.37 3.05
C PRO A 152 -0.48 4.65 1.72
N LEU A 153 -1.46 3.85 1.32
CA LEU A 153 -1.67 3.46 -0.07
C LEU A 153 -2.42 4.59 -0.78
N ALA A 154 -1.97 4.97 -1.97
CA ALA A 154 -2.50 6.08 -2.74
C ALA A 154 -2.98 5.61 -4.12
N LEU A 155 -4.17 6.06 -4.53
CA LEU A 155 -4.62 6.04 -5.92
C LEU A 155 -4.54 7.47 -6.43
N GLU A 156 -3.64 7.72 -7.38
CA GLU A 156 -3.33 9.04 -7.92
C GLU A 156 -3.80 9.14 -9.37
N ALA A 157 -4.76 10.04 -9.63
CA ALA A 157 -5.27 10.35 -10.97
C ALA A 157 -4.36 11.29 -11.79
#